data_AF-A0A1I3WCV7-F1
#
_entry.id   AF-A0A1I3WCV7-F1
#
_cell.length_a   1.000
_cell.length_b   1.000
_cell.length_c   1.000
_cell.angle_alpha   90.00
_cell.angle_beta   90.00
_cell.angle_gamma   90.00
#
_symmetry.space_group_name_H-M   'P 1'
#
loop_
_entity.id
_entity.type
_entity.pdbx_description
1 polymer ?
#
loop_
_entity_poly.entity_id
_entity_poly.type
_entity_poly.pdbx_seq_one_letter_code
_entity_poly.pdbx_strand_id
1 'polypeptide(L)'
;MRRVAIVVVTAGLVLAGALPALAGPGEDVLRPGEQLAPGQALLAPGGAQVLVMQPDGSVGMYALDDVVRWTTGRGVAGSVLSTDATGDVRLVAPDGAVLWSTGTGGSGGTLRLQDDGDLVVQGADGAVLWSSGTAQAPSSLTGPGRLAGDDLLSSPDGRHTLLIGPDGVQLMGPDGTVRWAPQAPARPEESDGSSSGRSQRAGATPTPRPSPSAAPRATAVALELREDGNLVALDADGAQVWRSRTAGHGPATLTLQDDGNLVLLDAAGAPVWSSSTPIGPSALEPGGQVAADGSLGSPSGHLGLAVRDGALVASWDGEPFWSSPTDGAASVRLQEDGDLVLLDGAGAPVWSTGTAGRTGARLVLEERAVLLVTPDGEVPWQVPVPDGLAAAPVDAGPAPGAQPTDCALVEGPVAEADVVRTSSGIRVHPCLAGAVDALVTAARADGVELGGGGWRSPEQQIALRRAHCGPSDADIYDKPASACSPSTARPGSSRHERGLAIDFTGGGRSLSAGSPGYAWLVEHAATYGLTNLPGEPWHWSVDGS
;
A
#
# COMPACT_ATOMS: atom_id res chain seq x y z
N MET A 1 62.46 -12.45 -63.86
CA MET A 1 61.58 -13.26 -62.98
C MET A 1 60.19 -12.62 -62.98
N ARG A 2 59.18 -13.44 -63.28
CA ARG A 2 57.70 -13.26 -63.38
C ARG A 2 57.07 -11.85 -63.32
N ARG A 3 56.42 -11.49 -64.44
CA ARG A 3 55.17 -10.70 -64.52
C ARG A 3 53.98 -11.62 -64.27
N VAL A 4 52.93 -11.17 -63.58
CA VAL A 4 51.50 -11.33 -63.97
C VAL A 4 50.71 -10.18 -63.34
N ALA A 5 49.79 -9.65 -64.14
CA ALA A 5 48.87 -8.57 -63.85
C ALA A 5 47.44 -9.12 -63.79
N ILE A 6 46.55 -8.42 -63.06
CA ILE A 6 45.08 -8.27 -63.25
C ILE A 6 44.22 -9.56 -63.20
N VAL A 7 43.18 -9.57 -62.33
CA VAL A 7 41.74 -9.59 -62.69
C VAL A 7 40.90 -9.96 -61.45
N VAL A 8 39.99 -9.04 -61.14
CA VAL A 8 38.83 -9.08 -60.25
C VAL A 8 37.83 -10.17 -60.68
N VAL A 9 37.15 -10.83 -59.73
CA VAL A 9 35.82 -11.51 -59.79
C VAL A 9 35.69 -12.30 -58.47
N THR A 10 34.62 -12.31 -57.66
CA THR A 10 33.24 -11.78 -57.69
C THR A 10 32.65 -11.91 -56.29
N ALA A 11 31.72 -11.00 -55.96
CA ALA A 11 30.50 -11.18 -55.18
C ALA A 11 30.45 -12.32 -54.13
N GLY A 12 30.69 -11.96 -52.88
CA GLY A 12 29.96 -12.55 -51.75
C GLY A 12 28.75 -11.68 -51.47
N LEU A 13 27.57 -12.17 -51.86
CA LEU A 13 26.29 -11.63 -51.43
C LEU A 13 26.23 -11.73 -49.90
N VAL A 14 26.59 -10.65 -49.19
CA VAL A 14 26.23 -10.52 -47.79
C VAL A 14 24.74 -10.25 -47.80
N LEU A 15 23.93 -11.30 -47.61
CA LEU A 15 22.62 -11.10 -47.01
C LEU A 15 22.91 -10.46 -45.65
N ALA A 16 22.86 -9.14 -45.60
CA ALA A 16 22.62 -8.42 -44.38
C ALA A 16 21.18 -8.80 -43.98
N GLY A 17 21.03 -9.97 -43.35
CA GLY A 17 19.90 -10.17 -42.46
C GLY A 17 20.01 -9.05 -41.46
N ALA A 18 19.07 -8.11 -41.50
CA ALA A 18 18.93 -7.13 -40.44
C ALA A 18 18.92 -7.93 -39.13
N LEU A 19 19.89 -7.67 -38.25
CA LEU A 19 19.76 -8.15 -36.89
C LEU A 19 18.39 -7.64 -36.40
N PRO A 20 17.54 -8.50 -35.81
CA PRO A 20 16.27 -8.05 -35.27
C PRO A 20 16.56 -6.86 -34.34
N ALA A 21 15.79 -5.78 -34.49
CA ALA A 21 16.01 -4.60 -33.70
C ALA A 21 15.71 -4.96 -32.24
N LEU A 22 16.63 -4.61 -31.34
CA LEU A 22 16.37 -4.73 -29.92
C LEU A 22 15.49 -3.55 -29.54
N ALA A 23 14.37 -3.80 -28.84
CA ALA A 23 13.63 -2.72 -28.20
C ALA A 23 14.57 -1.94 -27.27
N GLY A 24 14.38 -0.62 -27.19
CA GLY A 24 15.04 0.21 -26.19
C GLY A 24 14.69 -0.32 -24.79
N PRO A 25 15.67 -0.62 -23.92
CA PRO A 25 15.37 -0.99 -22.54
C PRO A 25 14.51 0.10 -21.88
N GLY A 26 13.34 -0.28 -21.35
CA GLY A 26 12.47 0.65 -20.61
C GLY A 26 11.45 1.43 -21.45
N GLU A 27 11.20 1.05 -22.70
CA GLU A 27 10.02 1.53 -23.45
C GLU A 27 8.75 0.76 -23.03
N ASP A 28 7.57 1.34 -23.33
CA ASP A 28 6.26 0.72 -23.07
C ASP A 28 5.81 -0.22 -24.20
N VAL A 29 6.62 -0.39 -25.24
CA VAL A 29 6.22 -0.98 -26.52
C VAL A 29 7.25 -1.96 -27.07
N LEU A 30 6.78 -3.06 -27.65
CA LEU A 30 7.55 -3.98 -28.50
C LEU A 30 6.92 -4.05 -29.91
N ARG A 31 7.64 -3.55 -30.92
CA ARG A 31 7.15 -3.36 -32.29
C ARG A 31 7.32 -4.62 -33.15
N PRO A 32 6.64 -4.71 -34.31
CA PRO A 32 6.86 -5.81 -35.25
C PRO A 32 8.33 -5.96 -35.66
N GLY A 33 8.88 -7.16 -35.54
CA GLY A 33 10.28 -7.46 -35.83
C GLY A 33 11.26 -7.21 -34.67
N GLU A 34 10.78 -6.66 -33.55
CA GLU A 34 11.57 -6.50 -32.33
C GLU A 34 11.49 -7.73 -31.42
N GLN A 35 12.46 -7.85 -30.51
CA GLN A 35 12.54 -8.91 -29.52
C GLN A 35 12.99 -8.40 -28.15
N LEU A 36 12.51 -9.06 -27.11
CA LEU A 36 12.89 -8.90 -25.72
C LEU A 36 13.66 -10.16 -25.27
N ALA A 37 14.96 -10.01 -25.00
CA ALA A 37 15.84 -11.07 -24.56
C ALA A 37 15.84 -11.24 -23.02
N PRO A 38 16.33 -12.36 -22.47
CA PRO A 38 16.43 -12.57 -21.04
C PRO A 38 17.12 -11.41 -20.31
N GLY A 39 16.48 -10.91 -19.24
CA GLY A 39 16.92 -9.76 -18.45
C GLY A 39 16.48 -8.40 -18.99
N GLN A 40 15.85 -8.33 -20.17
CA GLN A 40 15.26 -7.09 -20.69
C GLN A 40 13.79 -6.95 -20.27
N ALA A 41 13.32 -5.70 -20.24
CA ALA A 41 11.98 -5.37 -19.79
C ALA A 41 11.32 -4.24 -20.59
N LEU A 42 9.99 -4.25 -20.62
CA LEU A 42 9.16 -3.09 -20.95
C LEU A 42 8.65 -2.44 -19.66
N LEU A 43 8.50 -1.12 -19.66
CA LEU A 43 7.98 -0.34 -18.53
C LEU A 43 6.70 0.37 -18.95
N ALA A 44 5.66 0.30 -18.13
CA ALA A 44 4.50 1.18 -18.32
C ALA A 44 4.95 2.65 -18.27
N PRO A 45 4.35 3.57 -19.05
CA PRO A 45 4.72 4.99 -19.05
C PRO A 45 4.77 5.66 -17.65
N GLY A 46 3.90 5.24 -16.74
CA GLY A 46 3.83 5.67 -15.34
C GLY A 46 4.71 4.84 -14.39
N GLY A 47 5.42 3.83 -14.89
CA GLY A 47 6.42 3.06 -14.14
C GLY A 47 5.86 2.03 -13.14
N ALA A 48 4.55 1.97 -12.95
CA ALA A 48 3.91 1.11 -11.96
C ALA A 48 3.92 -0.39 -12.31
N GLN A 49 4.20 -0.73 -13.57
CA GLN A 49 4.20 -2.10 -14.09
C GLN A 49 5.43 -2.33 -14.94
N VAL A 50 6.00 -3.53 -14.81
CA VAL A 50 7.15 -3.98 -15.61
C VAL A 50 6.86 -5.36 -16.20
N LEU A 51 7.06 -5.49 -17.51
CA LEU A 51 7.05 -6.80 -18.18
C LEU A 51 8.50 -7.25 -18.36
N VAL A 52 8.88 -8.34 -17.69
CA VAL A 52 10.26 -8.85 -17.70
C VAL A 52 10.34 -10.18 -18.44
N MET A 53 11.32 -10.29 -19.34
CA MET A 53 11.75 -11.59 -19.87
C MET A 53 12.74 -12.24 -18.90
N GLN A 54 12.32 -13.29 -18.20
CA GLN A 54 13.11 -13.88 -17.13
C GLN A 54 14.25 -14.77 -17.65
N PRO A 55 15.35 -14.94 -16.88
CA PRO A 55 16.45 -15.85 -17.23
C PRO A 55 16.06 -17.31 -17.43
N ASP A 56 14.98 -17.76 -16.76
CA ASP A 56 14.43 -19.10 -16.92
C ASP A 56 13.60 -19.29 -18.20
N GLY A 57 13.43 -18.21 -18.98
CA GLY A 57 12.75 -18.18 -20.26
C GLY A 57 11.24 -18.01 -20.18
N SER A 58 10.68 -17.67 -19.03
CA SER A 58 9.29 -17.24 -18.88
C SER A 58 9.17 -15.73 -19.02
N VAL A 59 7.98 -15.24 -19.38
CA VAL A 59 7.64 -13.81 -19.29
C VAL A 59 6.72 -13.61 -18.08
N GLY A 60 7.06 -12.62 -17.26
CA GLY A 60 6.23 -12.19 -16.14
C GLY A 60 5.96 -10.69 -16.22
N MET A 61 4.72 -10.30 -15.94
CA MET A 61 4.36 -8.91 -15.69
C MET A 61 4.20 -8.73 -14.18
N TYR A 62 4.89 -7.73 -13.64
CA TYR A 62 4.98 -7.44 -12.23
C TYR A 62 4.50 -6.02 -11.98
N ALA A 63 3.78 -5.84 -10.88
CA ALA A 63 3.61 -4.52 -10.29
C ALA A 63 4.84 -4.18 -9.42
N LEU A 64 4.94 -2.93 -8.97
CA LEU A 64 6.02 -2.46 -8.08
C LEU A 64 6.09 -3.18 -6.73
N ASP A 65 5.08 -3.98 -6.39
CA ASP A 65 5.02 -4.85 -5.20
C ASP A 65 5.63 -6.25 -5.43
N ASP A 66 6.29 -6.47 -6.58
CA ASP A 66 6.84 -7.75 -7.06
C ASP A 66 5.79 -8.88 -7.22
N VAL A 67 4.49 -8.55 -7.18
CA VAL A 67 3.42 -9.52 -7.43
C VAL A 67 3.30 -9.75 -8.92
N VAL A 68 3.37 -11.03 -9.33
CA VAL A 68 3.10 -11.44 -10.70
C VAL A 68 1.62 -11.23 -11.01
N ARG A 69 1.32 -10.24 -11.85
CA ARG A 69 -0.03 -9.93 -12.32
C ARG A 69 -0.42 -10.77 -13.54
N TRP A 70 0.56 -11.12 -14.36
CA TRP A 70 0.36 -11.99 -15.52
C TRP A 70 1.63 -12.76 -15.86
N THR A 71 1.50 -13.95 -16.43
CA THR A 71 2.65 -14.72 -16.95
C THR A 71 2.27 -15.60 -18.13
N THR A 72 3.22 -15.84 -19.03
CA THR A 72 3.10 -16.88 -20.07
C THR A 72 3.13 -18.31 -19.51
N GLY A 73 3.47 -18.49 -18.23
CA GLY A 73 3.70 -19.80 -17.61
C GLY A 73 5.14 -20.28 -17.77
N ARG A 74 5.36 -21.61 -17.74
CA ARG A 74 6.72 -22.19 -17.79
C ARG A 74 7.48 -21.81 -19.07
N GLY A 75 8.71 -21.35 -18.88
CA GLY A 75 9.66 -21.06 -19.93
C GLY A 75 10.72 -22.13 -20.18
N VAL A 76 11.61 -21.85 -21.13
CA VAL A 76 12.85 -22.59 -21.38
C VAL A 76 14.00 -21.60 -21.37
N ALA A 77 15.03 -21.83 -20.54
CA ALA A 77 16.15 -20.90 -20.42
C ALA A 77 16.75 -20.54 -21.79
N GLY A 78 16.91 -19.24 -22.04
CA GLY A 78 17.34 -18.71 -23.34
C GLY A 78 16.21 -18.43 -24.34
N SER A 79 14.95 -18.66 -23.99
CA SER A 79 13.81 -18.17 -24.78
C SER A 79 13.88 -16.65 -24.98
N VAL A 80 13.18 -16.17 -26.01
CA VAL A 80 12.96 -14.73 -26.28
C VAL A 80 11.48 -14.46 -26.53
N LEU A 81 10.98 -13.30 -26.09
CA LEU A 81 9.70 -12.78 -26.53
C LEU A 81 9.93 -12.01 -27.83
N SER A 82 9.29 -12.40 -28.92
CA SER A 82 9.48 -11.76 -30.23
C SER A 82 8.16 -11.47 -30.91
N THR A 83 8.12 -10.38 -31.66
CA THR A 83 6.99 -10.03 -32.51
C THR A 83 7.36 -10.34 -33.95
N ASP A 84 6.62 -11.21 -34.64
CA ASP A 84 6.91 -11.48 -36.04
C ASP A 84 6.47 -10.31 -36.95
N ALA A 85 6.93 -10.31 -38.21
CA ALA A 85 6.60 -9.27 -39.19
C ALA A 85 5.10 -9.16 -39.51
N THR A 86 4.29 -10.12 -39.06
CA THR A 86 2.84 -10.14 -39.24
C THR A 86 2.08 -9.62 -38.02
N GLY A 87 2.77 -9.33 -36.90
CA GLY A 87 2.18 -8.79 -35.67
C GLY A 87 1.71 -9.85 -34.68
N ASP A 88 2.18 -11.09 -34.78
CA ASP A 88 1.99 -12.11 -33.75
C ASP A 88 3.11 -12.02 -32.71
N VAL A 89 2.75 -11.97 -31.43
CA VAL A 89 3.71 -11.92 -30.32
C VAL A 89 3.87 -13.34 -29.80
N ARG A 90 5.12 -13.83 -29.74
CA ARG A 90 5.45 -15.22 -29.44
C ARG A 90 6.58 -15.34 -28.44
N LEU A 91 6.43 -16.27 -27.50
CA LEU A 91 7.54 -16.76 -26.70
C LEU A 91 8.20 -17.93 -27.45
N VAL A 92 9.46 -17.76 -27.84
CA VAL A 92 10.18 -18.72 -28.70
C VAL A 92 11.41 -19.26 -27.98
N ALA A 93 11.53 -20.58 -27.90
CA ALA A 93 12.65 -21.29 -27.29
C ALA A 93 13.90 -21.29 -28.21
N PRO A 94 15.11 -21.59 -27.67
CA PRO A 94 16.36 -21.58 -28.46
C PRO A 94 16.38 -22.55 -29.65
N ASP A 95 15.59 -23.63 -29.60
CA ASP A 95 15.45 -24.60 -30.69
C ASP A 95 14.43 -24.17 -31.76
N GLY A 96 13.78 -23.01 -31.58
CA GLY A 96 12.76 -22.45 -32.45
C GLY A 96 11.33 -22.85 -32.10
N ALA A 97 11.11 -23.64 -31.04
CA ALA A 97 9.76 -24.01 -30.62
C ALA A 97 8.99 -22.79 -30.07
N VAL A 98 7.75 -22.61 -30.51
CA VAL A 98 6.85 -21.58 -29.97
C VAL A 98 6.16 -22.14 -28.73
N LEU A 99 6.45 -21.54 -27.57
CA LEU A 99 5.92 -21.96 -26.28
C LEU A 99 4.58 -21.29 -25.95
N TRP A 100 4.38 -20.07 -26.45
CA TRP A 100 3.16 -19.28 -26.26
C TRP A 100 2.99 -18.26 -27.40
N SER A 101 1.75 -17.88 -27.73
CA SER A 101 1.43 -16.91 -28.79
C SER A 101 0.12 -16.19 -28.50
N THR A 102 0.03 -14.90 -28.87
CA THR A 102 -1.21 -14.10 -28.82
C THR A 102 -2.22 -14.49 -29.91
N GLY A 103 -1.76 -15.11 -31.01
CA GLY A 103 -2.60 -15.52 -32.13
C GLY A 103 -3.02 -14.35 -33.03
N THR A 104 -2.28 -13.24 -33.00
CA THR A 104 -2.66 -11.97 -33.64
C THR A 104 -2.03 -11.76 -35.03
N GLY A 105 -1.44 -12.79 -35.63
CA GLY A 105 -0.73 -12.69 -36.91
C GLY A 105 -1.60 -12.20 -38.08
N GLY A 106 -1.01 -11.35 -38.94
CA GLY A 106 -1.64 -10.76 -40.14
C GLY A 106 -2.18 -9.34 -39.95
N SER A 107 -2.10 -8.79 -38.74
CA SER A 107 -2.67 -7.51 -38.34
C SER A 107 -1.64 -6.38 -38.14
N GLY A 108 -0.34 -6.72 -38.14
CA GLY A 108 0.74 -5.76 -37.90
C GLY A 108 0.73 -5.17 -36.48
N GLY A 109 0.13 -5.89 -35.52
CA GLY A 109 -0.06 -5.43 -34.15
C GLY A 109 1.25 -5.19 -33.39
N THR A 110 1.23 -4.19 -32.52
CA THR A 110 2.31 -3.79 -31.63
C THR A 110 1.94 -4.18 -30.20
N LEU A 111 2.83 -4.86 -29.48
CA LEU A 111 2.63 -5.15 -28.06
C LEU A 111 2.89 -3.88 -27.25
N ARG A 112 1.99 -3.56 -26.32
CA ARG A 112 2.09 -2.38 -25.45
C ARG A 112 1.71 -2.70 -24.02
N LEU A 113 2.54 -2.30 -23.08
CA LEU A 113 2.24 -2.30 -21.65
C LEU A 113 1.63 -0.94 -21.29
N GLN A 114 0.41 -0.96 -20.77
CA GLN A 114 -0.37 0.24 -20.46
C GLN A 114 -0.26 0.60 -18.96
N ASP A 115 -0.58 1.85 -18.62
CA ASP A 115 -0.52 2.36 -17.23
C ASP A 115 -1.57 1.72 -16.31
N ASP A 116 -2.66 1.24 -16.89
CA ASP A 116 -3.65 0.44 -16.15
C ASP A 116 -3.15 -0.97 -15.83
N GLY A 117 -1.98 -1.38 -16.32
CA GLY A 117 -1.47 -2.73 -16.13
C GLY A 117 -2.15 -3.77 -17.01
N ASP A 118 -2.78 -3.37 -18.11
CA ASP A 118 -3.04 -4.30 -19.21
C ASP A 118 -1.84 -4.38 -20.17
N LEU A 119 -1.61 -5.59 -20.67
CA LEU A 119 -0.72 -5.88 -21.77
C LEU A 119 -1.57 -6.17 -23.00
N VAL A 120 -1.47 -5.31 -24.01
CA VAL A 120 -2.32 -5.40 -25.21
C VAL A 120 -1.50 -5.56 -26.49
N VAL A 121 -2.07 -6.25 -27.48
CA VAL A 121 -1.63 -6.15 -28.86
C VAL A 121 -2.54 -5.18 -29.60
N GLN A 122 -2.00 -4.05 -30.02
CA GLN A 122 -2.75 -2.99 -30.69
C GLN A 122 -2.46 -2.96 -32.19
N GLY A 123 -3.51 -2.99 -33.01
CA GLY A 123 -3.43 -2.85 -34.46
C GLY A 123 -3.03 -1.44 -34.91
N ALA A 124 -2.67 -1.29 -36.19
CA ALA A 124 -2.26 0.01 -36.76
C ALA A 124 -3.40 1.06 -36.78
N ASP A 125 -4.65 0.62 -36.69
CA ASP A 125 -5.86 1.44 -36.57
C ASP A 125 -6.22 1.77 -35.11
N GLY A 126 -5.42 1.28 -34.15
CA GLY A 126 -5.64 1.47 -32.72
C GLY A 126 -6.54 0.41 -32.07
N ALA A 127 -7.07 -0.56 -32.81
CA ALA A 127 -7.92 -1.61 -32.26
C ALA A 127 -7.13 -2.56 -31.35
N VAL A 128 -7.71 -2.96 -30.22
CA VAL A 128 -7.15 -4.00 -29.35
C VAL A 128 -7.47 -5.37 -29.93
N LEU A 129 -6.45 -6.11 -30.32
CA LEU A 129 -6.54 -7.42 -30.97
C LEU A 129 -6.39 -8.58 -29.97
N TRP A 130 -5.69 -8.32 -28.87
CA TRP A 130 -5.51 -9.22 -27.75
C TRP A 130 -5.25 -8.40 -26.47
N SER A 131 -5.67 -8.92 -25.32
CA SER A 131 -5.47 -8.32 -24.00
C SER A 131 -5.20 -9.43 -22.97
N SER A 132 -4.32 -9.15 -22.01
CA SER A 132 -4.08 -10.01 -20.85
C SER A 132 -5.26 -10.07 -19.88
N GLY A 133 -6.17 -9.10 -19.94
CA GLY A 133 -7.32 -8.99 -19.03
C GLY A 133 -6.91 -8.53 -17.63
N THR A 134 -5.81 -7.81 -17.51
CA THR A 134 -5.22 -7.37 -16.23
C THR A 134 -5.37 -5.87 -15.97
N ALA A 135 -6.07 -5.17 -16.87
CA ALA A 135 -6.39 -3.75 -16.73
C ALA A 135 -6.99 -3.45 -15.34
N GLN A 136 -6.31 -2.59 -14.60
CA GLN A 136 -6.81 -1.88 -13.43
C GLN A 136 -7.64 -0.68 -13.92
N ALA A 137 -8.48 -0.09 -13.07
CA ALA A 137 -9.29 1.04 -13.51
C ALA A 137 -8.42 2.26 -13.87
N PRO A 138 -8.88 3.15 -14.77
CA PRO A 138 -8.11 4.30 -15.22
C PRO A 138 -7.71 5.22 -14.06
N SER A 139 -6.53 5.84 -14.11
CA SER A 139 -6.08 6.78 -13.08
C SER A 139 -6.46 8.24 -13.37
N SER A 140 -7.02 8.53 -14.55
CA SER A 140 -7.32 9.91 -14.93
C SER A 140 -8.56 10.07 -15.81
N LEU A 141 -9.09 11.30 -15.83
CA LEU A 141 -10.17 11.77 -16.68
C LEU A 141 -9.71 13.07 -17.37
N THR A 142 -9.57 13.03 -18.69
CA THR A 142 -9.26 14.24 -19.50
C THR A 142 -10.55 14.97 -19.84
N GLY A 143 -10.59 16.28 -19.61
CA GLY A 143 -11.77 17.12 -19.83
C GLY A 143 -12.01 17.47 -21.31
N PRO A 144 -13.28 17.69 -21.71
CA PRO A 144 -14.49 17.53 -20.91
C PRO A 144 -14.88 16.05 -20.73
N GLY A 145 -15.33 15.68 -19.53
CA GLY A 145 -15.66 14.29 -19.18
C GLY A 145 -16.51 14.17 -17.92
N ARG A 146 -17.15 13.01 -17.72
CA ARG A 146 -18.03 12.74 -16.57
C ARG A 146 -17.78 11.34 -16.02
N LEU A 147 -17.72 11.22 -14.69
CA LEU A 147 -17.70 9.98 -13.92
C LEU A 147 -19.05 9.84 -13.18
N ALA A 148 -19.75 8.72 -13.37
CA ALA A 148 -21.00 8.40 -12.70
C ALA A 148 -21.35 6.91 -12.78
N GLY A 149 -22.04 6.39 -11.77
CA GLY A 149 -22.68 5.06 -11.85
C GLY A 149 -21.67 3.91 -11.94
N ASP A 150 -21.10 3.56 -10.79
CA ASP A 150 -20.08 2.51 -10.60
C ASP A 150 -18.76 2.75 -11.36
N ASP A 151 -18.62 3.89 -12.05
CA ASP A 151 -17.34 4.42 -12.51
C ASP A 151 -16.36 4.56 -11.34
N LEU A 152 -15.08 4.34 -11.63
CA LEU A 152 -14.02 4.59 -10.66
C LEU A 152 -12.73 5.04 -11.34
N LEU A 153 -11.89 5.74 -10.56
CA LEU A 153 -10.47 5.90 -10.90
C LEU A 153 -9.63 5.12 -9.89
N SER A 154 -8.53 4.52 -10.32
CA SER A 154 -7.55 3.89 -9.43
C SER A 154 -6.17 4.51 -9.61
N SER A 155 -5.42 4.68 -8.52
CA SER A 155 -4.01 5.08 -8.63
C SER A 155 -3.23 4.04 -9.44
N PRO A 156 -2.15 4.43 -10.15
CA PRO A 156 -1.32 3.50 -10.92
C PRO A 156 -0.81 2.27 -10.12
N ASP A 157 -0.52 2.45 -8.84
CA ASP A 157 -0.15 1.38 -7.90
C ASP A 157 -1.33 0.53 -7.38
N GLY A 158 -2.57 0.89 -7.74
CA GLY A 158 -3.81 0.20 -7.38
C GLY A 158 -4.25 0.38 -5.93
N ARG A 159 -3.58 1.23 -5.13
CA ARG A 159 -3.84 1.37 -3.70
C ARG A 159 -4.94 2.36 -3.33
N HIS A 160 -5.22 3.32 -4.21
CA HIS A 160 -6.21 4.36 -3.96
C HIS A 160 -7.28 4.29 -5.03
N THR A 161 -8.53 4.53 -4.63
CA THR A 161 -9.66 4.43 -5.55
C THR A 161 -10.64 5.57 -5.34
N LEU A 162 -10.92 6.33 -6.38
CA LEU A 162 -12.06 7.25 -6.42
C LEU A 162 -13.28 6.47 -6.89
N LEU A 163 -14.21 6.17 -6.00
CA LEU A 163 -15.48 5.49 -6.29
C LEU A 163 -16.58 6.51 -6.56
N ILE A 164 -17.41 6.25 -7.57
CA ILE A 164 -18.60 7.04 -7.87
C ILE A 164 -19.81 6.11 -7.91
N GLY A 165 -20.61 6.12 -6.85
CA GLY A 165 -21.74 5.20 -6.70
C GLY A 165 -22.97 5.84 -6.05
N PRO A 166 -24.01 5.02 -5.78
CA PRO A 166 -25.23 5.48 -5.10
C PRO A 166 -24.95 6.00 -3.68
N ASP A 167 -23.88 5.51 -3.04
CA ASP A 167 -23.46 5.90 -1.69
C ASP A 167 -22.58 7.17 -1.67
N GLY A 168 -22.18 7.65 -2.86
CA GLY A 168 -21.49 8.93 -3.03
C GLY A 168 -20.28 8.89 -3.95
N VAL A 169 -19.64 10.05 -4.09
CA VAL A 169 -18.28 10.20 -4.62
C VAL A 169 -17.30 10.12 -3.45
N GLN A 170 -16.43 9.12 -3.45
CA GLN A 170 -15.53 8.85 -2.32
C GLN A 170 -14.13 8.49 -2.83
N LEU A 171 -13.14 9.28 -2.44
CA LEU A 171 -11.74 8.90 -2.59
C LEU A 171 -11.36 8.00 -1.41
N MET A 172 -11.09 6.75 -1.71
CA MET A 172 -10.76 5.70 -0.76
C MET A 172 -9.25 5.54 -0.64
N GLY A 173 -8.78 5.45 0.59
CA GLY A 173 -7.43 4.98 0.89
C GLY A 173 -7.32 3.45 0.80
N PRO A 174 -6.09 2.90 0.85
CA PRO A 174 -5.84 1.46 0.80
C PRO A 174 -6.42 0.68 1.98
N ASP A 175 -6.71 1.36 3.08
CA ASP A 175 -7.35 0.80 4.28
C ASP A 175 -8.89 0.80 4.21
N GLY A 176 -9.46 1.22 3.08
CA GLY A 176 -10.91 1.28 2.88
C GLY A 176 -11.60 2.44 3.57
N THR A 177 -10.87 3.45 4.05
CA THR A 177 -11.46 4.66 4.63
C THR A 177 -11.58 5.80 3.61
N VAL A 178 -12.60 6.65 3.78
CA VAL A 178 -12.85 7.79 2.89
C VAL A 178 -11.90 8.93 3.25
N ARG A 179 -10.98 9.26 2.35
CA ARG A 179 -10.01 10.37 2.47
C ARG A 179 -10.57 11.70 2.03
N TRP A 180 -11.36 11.68 0.97
CA TRP A 180 -11.98 12.88 0.44
C TRP A 180 -13.35 12.56 -0.15
N ALA A 181 -14.28 13.49 0.04
CA ALA A 181 -15.57 13.49 -0.62
C ALA A 181 -16.00 14.94 -0.90
N PRO A 182 -16.68 15.22 -2.01
CA PRO A 182 -17.18 16.56 -2.32
C PRO A 182 -18.27 16.95 -1.31
N GLN A 183 -18.06 18.06 -0.59
CA GLN A 183 -19.00 18.52 0.43
C GLN A 183 -19.89 19.65 -0.08
N ALA A 184 -21.18 19.60 0.26
CA ALA A 184 -22.09 20.72 0.03
C ALA A 184 -21.64 21.96 0.84
N PRO A 185 -21.73 23.18 0.28
CA PRO A 185 -21.39 24.40 1.02
C PRO A 185 -22.25 24.52 2.28
N ALA A 186 -21.62 24.87 3.40
CA ALA A 186 -22.33 25.14 4.64
C ALA A 186 -23.37 26.26 4.41
N ARG A 187 -24.62 26.04 4.86
CA ARG A 187 -25.61 27.12 4.85
C ARG A 187 -25.15 28.19 5.84
N PRO A 188 -25.22 29.49 5.49
CA PRO A 188 -25.00 30.54 6.47
C PRO A 188 -26.03 30.39 7.58
N GLU A 189 -25.57 30.36 8.84
CA GLU A 189 -26.45 30.39 10.00
C GLU A 189 -27.32 31.64 9.91
N GLU A 190 -28.65 31.47 9.90
CA GLU A 190 -29.56 32.59 10.00
C GLU A 190 -29.35 33.23 11.38
N SER A 191 -28.67 34.38 11.39
CA SER A 191 -28.59 35.21 12.59
C SER A 191 -30.00 35.67 12.94
N ASP A 192 -30.56 35.15 14.04
CA ASP A 192 -31.82 35.63 14.60
C ASP A 192 -31.69 37.11 14.98
N GLY A 193 -32.06 37.98 14.06
CA GLY A 193 -32.13 39.42 14.24
C GLY A 193 -33.29 39.79 15.17
N SER A 194 -33.02 39.84 16.47
CA SER A 194 -33.97 40.38 17.44
C SER A 194 -33.82 41.90 17.56
N SER A 195 -34.71 42.65 16.91
CA SER A 195 -35.09 43.99 17.37
C SER A 195 -36.48 44.42 16.88
N SER A 196 -37.47 44.37 17.78
CA SER A 196 -38.38 45.49 18.08
C SER A 196 -39.52 45.01 18.98
N GLY A 197 -39.74 45.73 20.08
CA GLY A 197 -40.63 45.33 21.14
C GLY A 197 -42.11 45.63 20.90
N ARG A 198 -42.98 44.82 21.51
CA ARG A 198 -44.21 45.31 22.14
C ARG A 198 -44.76 44.32 23.17
N SER A 199 -45.14 44.88 24.32
CA SER A 199 -45.87 44.26 25.43
C SER A 199 -47.19 43.62 24.99
N GLN A 200 -47.49 42.40 25.47
CA GLN A 200 -48.70 42.10 26.28
C GLN A 200 -48.91 40.59 26.61
N ARG A 201 -49.24 40.37 27.89
CA ARG A 201 -50.07 39.33 28.51
C ARG A 201 -49.59 37.87 28.62
N ALA A 202 -49.67 37.40 29.86
CA ALA A 202 -49.48 36.02 30.30
C ALA A 202 -50.66 35.11 29.90
N GLY A 203 -50.33 33.87 29.52
CA GLY A 203 -51.27 32.74 29.48
C GLY A 203 -51.33 32.00 28.15
N ALA A 204 -50.31 31.19 27.84
CA ALA A 204 -50.41 29.92 27.11
C ALA A 204 -48.98 29.36 26.92
N THR A 205 -48.74 28.13 27.35
CA THR A 205 -47.51 27.40 27.06
C THR A 205 -47.47 27.14 25.54
N PRO A 206 -46.50 27.68 24.77
CA PRO A 206 -46.38 27.35 23.37
C PRO A 206 -45.90 25.91 23.26
N THR A 207 -46.66 25.08 22.56
CA THR A 207 -46.17 23.79 22.08
C THR A 207 -44.91 24.04 21.22
N PRO A 208 -43.81 23.31 21.42
CA PRO A 208 -42.66 23.44 20.55
C PRO A 208 -43.10 23.01 19.15
N ARG A 209 -43.06 23.95 18.19
CA ARG A 209 -43.06 23.60 16.77
C ARG A 209 -41.87 22.67 16.55
N PRO A 210 -42.03 21.52 15.87
CA PRO A 210 -40.87 20.73 15.50
C PRO A 210 -39.96 21.64 14.67
N SER A 211 -38.71 21.81 15.12
CA SER A 211 -37.63 22.33 14.30
C SER A 211 -37.68 21.60 12.96
N PRO A 212 -37.52 22.26 11.81
CA PRO A 212 -37.42 21.53 10.56
C PRO A 212 -36.22 20.59 10.71
N SER A 213 -36.51 19.28 10.72
CA SER A 213 -35.48 18.25 10.58
C SER A 213 -34.60 18.69 9.43
N ALA A 214 -33.31 18.88 9.70
CA ALA A 214 -32.34 19.20 8.66
C ALA A 214 -32.55 18.18 7.52
N ALA A 215 -32.92 18.66 6.33
CA ALA A 215 -33.00 17.80 5.17
C ALA A 215 -31.64 17.09 5.02
N PRO A 216 -31.61 15.79 4.68
CA PRO A 216 -30.35 15.09 4.47
C PRO A 216 -29.49 15.88 3.48
N ARG A 217 -28.19 16.00 3.77
CA ARG A 217 -27.24 16.64 2.84
C ARG A 217 -27.35 15.93 1.49
N ALA A 218 -27.49 16.68 0.41
CA ALA A 218 -27.52 16.12 -0.94
C ALA A 218 -26.18 15.40 -1.22
N THR A 219 -26.26 14.09 -1.48
CA THR A 219 -25.11 13.23 -1.77
C THR A 219 -24.72 13.40 -3.24
N ALA A 220 -23.45 13.70 -3.51
CA ALA A 220 -22.94 13.71 -4.87
C ALA A 220 -22.89 12.27 -5.42
N VAL A 221 -23.44 12.03 -6.61
CA VAL A 221 -23.41 10.72 -7.30
C VAL A 221 -22.70 10.79 -8.65
N ALA A 222 -22.12 11.95 -8.99
CA ALA A 222 -21.34 12.15 -10.20
C ALA A 222 -20.30 13.25 -10.03
N LEU A 223 -19.19 13.13 -10.77
CA LEU A 223 -18.22 14.20 -11.03
C LEU A 223 -18.23 14.54 -12.52
N GLU A 224 -18.23 15.83 -12.85
CA GLU A 224 -18.16 16.33 -14.22
C GLU A 224 -17.01 17.33 -14.33
N LEU A 225 -16.02 17.02 -15.17
CA LEU A 225 -14.95 17.93 -15.55
C LEU A 225 -15.40 18.68 -16.80
N ARG A 226 -15.65 19.98 -16.65
CA ARG A 226 -16.21 20.83 -17.72
C ARG A 226 -15.13 21.38 -18.64
N GLU A 227 -15.56 21.83 -19.83
CA GLU A 227 -14.69 22.40 -20.86
C GLU A 227 -13.88 23.61 -20.37
N ASP A 228 -14.43 24.38 -19.42
CA ASP A 228 -13.76 25.53 -18.81
C ASP A 228 -12.66 25.14 -17.77
N GLY A 229 -12.44 23.84 -17.54
CA GLY A 229 -11.50 23.32 -16.57
C GLY A 229 -12.03 23.27 -15.14
N ASN A 230 -13.34 23.46 -14.92
CA ASN A 230 -13.95 23.36 -13.60
C ASN A 230 -14.46 21.93 -13.34
N LEU A 231 -14.07 21.34 -12.21
CA LEU A 231 -14.60 20.05 -11.75
C LEU A 231 -15.80 20.31 -10.83
N VAL A 232 -16.94 19.71 -11.14
CA VAL A 232 -18.17 19.85 -10.35
C VAL A 232 -18.67 18.50 -9.85
N ALA A 233 -19.27 18.49 -8.66
CA ALA A 233 -19.99 17.32 -8.15
C ALA A 233 -21.50 17.56 -8.23
N LEU A 234 -22.24 16.57 -8.71
CA LEU A 234 -23.68 16.63 -8.94
C LEU A 234 -24.41 15.58 -8.09
N ASP A 235 -25.58 15.92 -7.56
CA ASP A 235 -26.49 14.95 -6.92
C ASP A 235 -27.32 14.17 -7.95
N ALA A 236 -28.19 13.28 -7.47
CA ALA A 236 -29.03 12.42 -8.30
C ALA A 236 -30.04 13.18 -9.17
N ASP A 237 -30.41 14.41 -8.79
CA ASP A 237 -31.29 15.29 -9.57
C ASP A 237 -30.50 16.16 -10.57
N GLY A 238 -29.17 16.02 -10.59
CA GLY A 238 -28.26 16.79 -11.44
C GLY A 238 -27.93 18.18 -10.88
N ALA A 239 -28.30 18.48 -9.64
CA ALA A 239 -27.96 19.74 -9.01
C ALA A 239 -26.51 19.76 -8.51
N GLN A 240 -25.84 20.89 -8.70
CA GLN A 240 -24.45 21.05 -8.28
C GLN A 240 -24.34 21.18 -6.75
N VAL A 241 -23.63 20.25 -6.13
CA VAL A 241 -23.38 20.25 -4.67
C VAL A 241 -21.99 20.76 -4.32
N TRP A 242 -20.99 20.62 -5.19
CA TRP A 242 -19.62 21.10 -4.96
C TRP A 242 -18.93 21.53 -6.27
N ARG A 243 -17.87 22.33 -6.18
CA ARG A 243 -16.99 22.67 -7.33
C ARG A 243 -15.55 23.00 -6.89
N SER A 244 -14.57 22.72 -7.75
CA SER A 244 -13.14 23.02 -7.55
C SER A 244 -12.79 24.51 -7.65
N ARG A 245 -13.62 25.31 -8.36
CA ARG A 245 -13.41 26.74 -8.65
C ARG A 245 -12.21 27.01 -9.57
N THR A 246 -11.96 26.10 -10.51
CA THR A 246 -10.84 26.17 -11.46
C THR A 246 -11.24 26.63 -12.87
N ALA A 247 -12.44 27.20 -13.04
CA ALA A 247 -12.88 27.74 -14.33
C ALA A 247 -11.85 28.73 -14.91
N GLY A 248 -11.56 28.60 -16.20
CA GLY A 248 -10.53 29.38 -16.90
C GLY A 248 -9.19 28.66 -17.07
N HIS A 249 -9.05 27.44 -16.54
CA HIS A 249 -7.85 26.61 -16.67
C HIS A 249 -8.04 25.39 -17.61
N GLY A 250 -9.11 25.40 -18.41
CA GLY A 250 -9.38 24.36 -19.41
C GLY A 250 -8.50 24.50 -20.66
N PRO A 251 -8.22 23.39 -21.38
CA PRO A 251 -8.55 22.01 -21.04
C PRO A 251 -7.72 21.51 -19.84
N ALA A 252 -8.32 20.64 -19.02
CA ALA A 252 -7.72 20.14 -17.79
C ALA A 252 -7.85 18.61 -17.68
N THR A 253 -7.01 18.00 -16.86
CA THR A 253 -7.00 16.56 -16.59
C THR A 253 -7.10 16.32 -15.09
N LEU A 254 -8.08 15.52 -14.68
CA LEU A 254 -8.19 15.01 -13.30
C LEU A 254 -7.39 13.71 -13.19
N THR A 255 -6.44 13.63 -12.26
CA THR A 255 -5.57 12.47 -12.08
C THR A 255 -5.55 12.05 -10.60
N LEU A 256 -5.73 10.76 -10.34
CA LEU A 256 -5.44 10.12 -9.06
C LEU A 256 -4.01 9.59 -9.08
N GLN A 257 -3.17 10.15 -8.20
CA GLN A 257 -1.75 9.82 -8.10
C GLN A 257 -1.51 8.66 -7.12
N ASP A 258 -0.32 8.04 -7.16
CA ASP A 258 0.07 6.94 -6.26
C ASP A 258 0.10 7.35 -4.78
N ASP A 259 0.31 8.64 -4.52
CA ASP A 259 0.20 9.19 -3.17
C ASP A 259 -1.26 9.38 -2.74
N GLY A 260 -2.27 8.95 -3.51
CA GLY A 260 -3.67 9.14 -3.15
C GLY A 260 -4.15 10.60 -3.21
N ASN A 261 -3.37 11.51 -3.81
CA ASN A 261 -3.81 12.85 -4.11
C ASN A 261 -4.59 12.86 -5.42
N LEU A 262 -5.79 13.47 -5.39
CA LEU A 262 -6.58 13.70 -6.59
C LEU A 262 -6.29 15.11 -7.08
N VAL A 263 -5.61 15.24 -8.22
CA VAL A 263 -5.08 16.51 -8.74
C VAL A 263 -5.77 16.88 -10.04
N LEU A 264 -6.08 18.16 -10.20
CA LEU A 264 -6.48 18.74 -11.47
C LEU A 264 -5.31 19.49 -12.08
N LEU A 265 -4.86 19.05 -13.26
CA LEU A 265 -3.77 19.64 -14.02
C LEU A 265 -4.33 20.46 -15.18
N ASP A 266 -3.75 21.61 -15.47
CA ASP A 266 -4.04 22.37 -16.68
C ASP A 266 -3.35 21.77 -17.93
N ALA A 267 -3.58 22.38 -19.09
CA ALA A 267 -2.99 21.94 -20.36
C ALA A 267 -1.45 21.95 -20.41
N ALA A 268 -0.79 22.70 -19.52
CA ALA A 268 0.67 22.74 -19.38
C ALA A 268 1.19 21.70 -18.37
N GLY A 269 0.29 20.94 -17.74
CA GLY A 269 0.61 19.99 -16.68
C GLY A 269 0.81 20.63 -15.30
N ALA A 270 0.44 21.90 -15.12
CA ALA A 270 0.55 22.57 -13.83
C ALA A 270 -0.68 22.26 -12.95
N PRO A 271 -0.50 21.98 -11.64
CA PRO A 271 -1.63 21.73 -10.75
C PRO A 271 -2.42 23.01 -10.47
N VAL A 272 -3.72 22.98 -10.77
CA VAL A 272 -4.66 24.09 -10.53
C VAL A 272 -5.63 23.82 -9.38
N TRP A 273 -5.79 22.54 -9.00
CA TRP A 273 -6.52 22.12 -7.80
C TRP A 273 -6.01 20.75 -7.33
N SER A 274 -6.18 20.45 -6.05
CA SER A 274 -5.87 19.15 -5.45
C SER A 274 -6.83 18.88 -4.28
N SER A 275 -7.14 17.60 -4.04
CA SER A 275 -7.88 17.15 -2.84
C SER A 275 -7.12 17.45 -1.55
N SER A 276 -5.82 17.73 -1.63
CA SER A 276 -4.91 17.94 -0.50
C SER A 276 -4.85 16.74 0.43
N THR A 277 -4.94 15.53 -0.15
CA THR A 277 -4.89 14.25 0.57
C THR A 277 -3.70 13.35 0.19
N PRO A 278 -2.48 13.88 -0.11
CA PRO A 278 -1.34 13.02 -0.40
C PRO A 278 -0.95 12.20 0.85
N ILE A 279 -1.03 10.89 0.72
CA ILE A 279 -0.37 9.84 1.50
C ILE A 279 0.93 9.52 0.77
N GLY A 280 2.03 10.14 1.20
CA GLY A 280 3.36 9.80 0.66
C GLY A 280 3.65 8.29 0.80
N PRO A 281 4.63 7.73 0.05
CA PRO A 281 4.91 6.31 0.15
C PRO A 281 5.18 5.89 1.60
N SER A 282 4.69 4.71 1.99
CA SER A 282 4.85 4.20 3.35
C SER A 282 6.24 3.63 3.61
N ALA A 283 7.16 3.73 2.64
CA ALA A 283 8.54 3.35 2.80
C ALA A 283 9.49 4.22 1.96
N LEU A 284 10.74 4.30 2.42
CA LEU A 284 11.87 4.81 1.67
C LEU A 284 12.92 3.70 1.62
N GLU A 285 13.22 3.21 0.42
CA GLU A 285 14.22 2.16 0.19
C GLU A 285 15.66 2.71 0.26
N PRO A 286 16.68 1.84 0.44
CA PRO A 286 18.08 2.25 0.38
C PRO A 286 18.39 3.10 -0.87
N GLY A 287 19.08 4.21 -0.67
CA GLY A 287 19.38 5.19 -1.73
C GLY A 287 18.27 6.21 -1.99
N GLY A 288 17.07 6.00 -1.47
CA GLY A 288 15.91 6.88 -1.64
C GLY A 288 16.06 8.24 -0.95
N GLN A 289 15.45 9.28 -1.52
CA GLN A 289 15.47 10.65 -0.99
C GLN A 289 14.08 11.28 -1.05
N VAL A 290 13.73 12.03 0.00
CA VAL A 290 12.55 12.90 0.05
C VAL A 290 13.01 14.36 0.04
N ALA A 291 12.56 15.11 -0.97
CA ALA A 291 12.86 16.54 -1.14
C ALA A 291 12.01 17.41 -0.20
N ALA A 292 12.27 18.73 -0.16
CA ALA A 292 11.64 19.68 0.76
C ALA A 292 10.09 19.74 0.67
N ASP A 293 9.53 19.42 -0.49
CA ASP A 293 8.09 19.41 -0.77
C ASP A 293 7.48 18.00 -0.75
N GLY A 294 8.31 16.96 -0.59
CA GLY A 294 7.89 15.58 -0.47
C GLY A 294 7.51 15.19 0.96
N SER A 295 6.66 14.19 1.07
CA SER A 295 6.32 13.55 2.34
C SER A 295 6.27 12.03 2.18
N LEU A 296 6.36 11.34 3.31
CA LEU A 296 5.98 9.94 3.47
C LEU A 296 4.71 9.89 4.33
N GLY A 297 3.87 8.87 4.14
CA GLY A 297 2.65 8.66 4.94
C GLY A 297 2.48 7.20 5.37
N SER A 298 1.87 6.97 6.54
CA SER A 298 1.35 5.64 6.89
C SER A 298 0.25 5.23 5.90
N PRO A 299 -0.09 3.93 5.79
CA PRO A 299 -1.20 3.47 4.94
C PRO A 299 -2.52 4.21 5.21
N SER A 300 -2.79 4.60 6.46
CA SER A 300 -3.94 5.43 6.84
C SER A 300 -3.82 6.93 6.51
N GLY A 301 -2.63 7.41 6.18
CA GLY A 301 -2.36 8.84 6.00
C GLY A 301 -2.40 9.69 7.29
N HIS A 302 -2.69 9.11 8.46
CA HIS A 302 -2.70 9.84 9.72
C HIS A 302 -1.28 10.23 10.14
N LEU A 303 -0.33 9.30 10.05
CA LEU A 303 1.08 9.57 10.31
C LEU A 303 1.75 10.09 9.03
N GLY A 304 2.28 11.30 9.09
CA GLY A 304 3.09 11.89 8.02
C GLY A 304 4.53 12.13 8.49
N LEU A 305 5.48 12.05 7.55
CA LEU A 305 6.88 12.46 7.76
C LEU A 305 7.32 13.36 6.61
N ALA A 306 7.81 14.56 6.90
CA ALA A 306 8.27 15.51 5.89
C ALA A 306 9.39 16.40 6.41
N VAL A 307 10.17 17.00 5.51
CA VAL A 307 11.11 18.08 5.90
C VAL A 307 10.33 19.39 5.95
N ARG A 308 10.20 20.00 7.12
CA ARG A 308 9.50 21.27 7.34
C ARG A 308 10.34 22.19 8.22
N ASP A 309 10.40 23.47 7.83
CA ASP A 309 11.12 24.51 8.57
C ASP A 309 12.56 24.11 8.96
N GLY A 310 13.27 23.45 8.04
CA GLY A 310 14.67 23.06 8.26
C GLY A 310 14.87 21.78 9.09
N ALA A 311 13.80 21.05 9.43
CA ALA A 311 13.84 19.84 10.24
C ALA A 311 13.02 18.70 9.63
N LEU A 312 13.35 17.45 9.95
CA LEU A 312 12.46 16.32 9.72
C LEU A 312 11.35 16.33 10.77
N VAL A 313 10.10 16.33 10.35
CA VAL A 313 8.92 16.46 11.21
C VAL A 313 8.00 15.27 11.00
N ALA A 314 7.65 14.60 12.10
CA ALA A 314 6.58 13.60 12.12
C ALA A 314 5.30 14.26 12.65
N SER A 315 4.20 14.05 11.96
CA SER A 315 2.90 14.65 12.24
C SER A 315 1.80 13.60 12.31
N TRP A 316 0.78 13.86 13.14
CA TRP A 316 -0.47 13.10 13.20
C TRP A 316 -1.61 14.00 12.74
N ASP A 317 -2.32 13.65 11.68
CA ASP A 317 -3.37 14.48 11.07
C ASP A 317 -2.88 15.90 10.71
N GLY A 318 -1.61 15.99 10.29
CA GLY A 318 -0.95 17.25 9.96
C GLY A 318 -0.39 18.03 11.16
N GLU A 319 -0.75 17.64 12.40
CA GLU A 319 -0.23 18.25 13.62
C GLU A 319 1.12 17.64 14.02
N PRO A 320 2.19 18.44 14.14
CA PRO A 320 3.52 17.93 14.46
C PRO A 320 3.60 17.42 15.91
N PHE A 321 4.11 16.22 16.11
CA PHE A 321 4.35 15.65 17.45
C PHE A 321 5.83 15.32 17.73
N TRP A 322 6.64 15.24 16.69
CA TRP A 322 8.08 15.03 16.80
C TRP A 322 8.83 15.81 15.71
N SER A 323 10.03 16.29 16.04
CA SER A 323 10.93 16.95 15.10
C SER A 323 12.39 16.60 15.42
N SER A 324 13.21 16.42 14.38
CA SER A 324 14.66 16.24 14.52
C SER A 324 15.31 17.50 15.11
N PRO A 325 16.36 17.36 15.94
CA PRO A 325 17.05 18.50 16.55
C PRO A 325 18.04 19.18 15.57
N THR A 326 17.55 19.62 14.41
CA THR A 326 18.33 20.35 13.40
C THR A 326 17.52 21.51 12.83
N ASP A 327 18.22 22.46 12.22
CA ASP A 327 17.67 23.54 11.42
C ASP A 327 18.45 23.59 10.09
N GLY A 328 17.85 24.12 9.02
CA GLY A 328 18.48 24.26 7.71
C GLY A 328 18.54 22.99 6.84
N ALA A 329 17.88 21.89 7.22
CA ALA A 329 17.72 20.74 6.34
C ALA A 329 16.81 21.09 5.14
N ALA A 330 17.24 20.70 3.94
CA ALA A 330 16.49 20.85 2.70
C ALA A 330 15.95 19.50 2.18
N SER A 331 16.50 18.37 2.61
CA SER A 331 16.02 17.04 2.22
C SER A 331 16.45 15.97 3.21
N VAL A 332 15.83 14.80 3.14
CA VAL A 332 16.21 13.59 3.86
C VAL A 332 16.54 12.47 2.87
N ARG A 333 17.63 11.73 3.10
CA ARG A 333 18.06 10.60 2.26
C ARG A 333 18.40 9.40 3.11
N LEU A 334 17.88 8.24 2.75
CA LEU A 334 18.33 6.96 3.29
C LEU A 334 19.52 6.49 2.44
N GLN A 335 20.69 6.40 3.05
CA GLN A 335 21.91 5.98 2.36
C GLN A 335 21.99 4.45 2.26
N GLU A 336 22.75 3.95 1.29
CA GLU A 336 22.97 2.52 1.03
C GLU A 336 23.56 1.75 2.23
N ASP A 337 24.27 2.46 3.11
CA ASP A 337 24.83 1.91 4.34
C ASP A 337 23.81 1.81 5.49
N GLY A 338 22.55 2.21 5.26
CA GLY A 338 21.47 2.18 6.22
C GLY A 338 21.39 3.40 7.13
N ASP A 339 22.10 4.49 6.83
CA ASP A 339 21.97 5.75 7.58
C ASP A 339 20.91 6.68 6.99
N LEU A 340 19.97 7.18 7.81
CA LEU A 340 19.00 8.20 7.39
C LEU A 340 19.60 9.58 7.72
N VAL A 341 19.87 10.36 6.67
CA VAL A 341 20.66 11.60 6.77
C VAL A 341 19.84 12.79 6.27
N LEU A 342 19.80 13.85 7.07
CA LEU A 342 19.29 15.16 6.65
C LEU A 342 20.42 15.96 6.00
N LEU A 343 20.12 16.58 4.87
CA LEU A 343 21.06 17.32 4.04
C LEU A 343 20.61 18.78 3.91
N ASP A 344 21.52 19.73 3.97
CA ASP A 344 21.24 21.14 3.68
C ASP A 344 21.07 21.40 2.16
N GLY A 345 20.79 22.66 1.80
CA GLY A 345 20.61 23.06 0.39
C GLY A 345 21.88 22.95 -0.48
N ALA A 346 23.05 22.75 0.12
CA ALA A 346 24.30 22.46 -0.58
C ALA A 346 24.60 20.94 -0.66
N GLY A 347 23.75 20.11 -0.06
CA GLY A 347 23.91 18.66 0.01
C GLY A 347 24.85 18.19 1.14
N ALA A 348 25.22 19.05 2.09
CA ALA A 348 26.04 18.67 3.22
C ALA A 348 25.17 18.07 4.35
N PRO A 349 25.65 17.01 5.05
CA PRO A 349 24.89 16.38 6.13
C PRO A 349 24.81 17.30 7.34
N VAL A 350 23.59 17.55 7.82
CA VAL A 350 23.30 18.37 9.01
C VAL A 350 22.83 17.54 10.21
N TRP A 351 22.27 16.35 9.97
CA TRP A 351 21.84 15.42 11.00
C TRP A 351 21.78 13.99 10.45
N SER A 352 21.90 12.99 11.33
CA SER A 352 21.85 11.57 10.99
C SER A 352 21.23 10.76 12.12
N THR A 353 20.59 9.64 11.79
CA THR A 353 20.08 8.65 12.76
C THR A 353 21.19 7.88 13.47
N GLY A 354 22.42 7.89 12.94
CA GLY A 354 23.56 7.15 13.49
C GLY A 354 23.47 5.65 13.23
N THR A 355 22.82 5.25 12.14
CA THR A 355 22.53 3.86 11.79
C THR A 355 23.39 3.34 10.64
N ALA A 356 24.47 4.05 10.29
CA ALA A 356 25.45 3.59 9.31
C ALA A 356 26.00 2.19 9.63
N GLY A 357 26.11 1.35 8.60
CA GLY A 357 26.50 -0.06 8.69
C GLY A 357 25.32 -1.04 8.77
N ARG A 358 24.08 -0.55 8.69
CA ARG A 358 22.85 -1.34 8.61
C ARG A 358 22.39 -1.48 7.15
N THR A 359 23.28 -1.99 6.29
CA THR A 359 23.04 -2.13 4.85
C THR A 359 21.73 -2.86 4.54
N GLY A 360 20.95 -2.31 3.60
CA GLY A 360 19.64 -2.81 3.24
C GLY A 360 18.52 -2.40 4.21
N ALA A 361 18.79 -1.54 5.19
CA ALA A 361 17.74 -0.94 6.00
C ALA A 361 16.86 -0.03 5.15
N ARG A 362 15.55 -0.10 5.39
CA ARG A 362 14.51 0.75 4.77
C ARG A 362 13.82 1.58 5.84
N LEU A 363 13.39 2.78 5.50
CA LEU A 363 12.49 3.57 6.35
C LEU A 363 11.06 3.10 6.06
N VAL A 364 10.23 2.92 7.07
CA VAL A 364 8.84 2.46 6.97
C VAL A 364 7.97 3.33 7.86
N LEU A 365 6.85 3.82 7.34
CA LEU A 365 5.81 4.48 8.12
C LEU A 365 4.69 3.48 8.35
N GLU A 366 4.60 3.00 9.57
CA GLU A 366 3.48 2.20 10.06
C GLU A 366 2.45 3.11 10.74
N GLU A 367 1.28 2.58 11.07
CA GLU A 367 0.20 3.32 11.72
C GLU A 367 0.59 3.99 13.04
N ARG A 368 1.60 3.48 13.72
CA ARG A 368 1.98 3.97 15.06
C ARG A 368 3.43 4.36 15.17
N ALA A 369 4.21 4.31 14.10
CA ALA A 369 5.61 4.71 14.15
C ALA A 369 6.22 4.94 12.78
N VAL A 370 7.20 5.84 12.73
CA VAL A 370 8.23 5.85 11.69
C VAL A 370 9.34 4.91 12.15
N LEU A 371 9.72 3.93 11.35
CA LEU A 371 10.70 2.89 11.68
C LEU A 371 11.81 2.86 10.65
N LEU A 372 13.04 2.65 11.09
CA LEU A 372 14.10 2.13 10.22
C LEU A 372 14.20 0.63 10.47
N VAL A 373 13.99 -0.20 9.45
CA VAL A 373 13.89 -1.67 9.57
C VAL A 373 14.94 -2.34 8.68
N THR A 374 15.72 -3.26 9.24
CA THR A 374 16.73 -4.04 8.51
C THR A 374 16.11 -5.29 7.84
N PRO A 375 16.80 -5.93 6.88
CA PRO A 375 16.27 -7.12 6.18
C PRO A 375 15.96 -8.32 7.10
N ASP A 376 16.64 -8.43 8.23
CA ASP A 376 16.44 -9.43 9.28
C ASP A 376 15.38 -9.03 10.32
N GLY A 377 14.76 -7.85 10.16
CA GLY A 377 13.65 -7.37 10.99
C GLY A 377 14.06 -6.62 12.26
N GLU A 378 15.33 -6.27 12.44
CA GLU A 378 15.73 -5.36 13.52
C GLU A 378 15.23 -3.93 13.25
N VAL A 379 14.92 -3.19 14.32
CA VAL A 379 14.49 -1.79 14.26
C VAL A 379 15.55 -0.90 14.91
N PRO A 380 16.63 -0.54 14.20
CA PRO A 380 17.71 0.30 14.76
C PRO A 380 17.31 1.73 15.12
N TRP A 381 16.22 2.27 14.55
CA TRP A 381 15.72 3.62 14.87
C TRP A 381 14.20 3.70 14.70
N GLN A 382 13.53 4.50 15.54
CA GLN A 382 12.09 4.72 15.46
C GLN A 382 11.63 6.05 16.05
N VAL A 383 10.47 6.53 15.56
CA VAL A 383 9.68 7.63 16.13
C VAL A 383 8.26 7.12 16.37
N PRO A 384 7.90 6.76 17.61
CA PRO A 384 6.55 6.27 17.93
C PRO A 384 5.53 7.42 18.00
N VAL A 385 4.31 7.17 17.53
CA VAL A 385 3.15 8.05 17.68
C VAL A 385 2.69 8.03 19.15
N PRO A 386 2.56 9.19 19.82
CA PRO A 386 2.05 9.27 21.18
C PRO A 386 0.64 8.68 21.31
N ASP A 387 0.40 7.89 22.35
CA ASP A 387 -0.86 7.14 22.54
C ASP A 387 -2.11 8.03 22.61
N GLY A 388 -1.97 9.29 23.02
CA GLY A 388 -3.08 10.26 23.10
C GLY A 388 -3.47 10.92 21.78
N LEU A 389 -2.64 10.82 20.74
CA LEU A 389 -2.95 11.36 19.40
C LEU A 389 -3.70 10.34 18.54
N ALA A 390 -3.40 9.05 18.71
CA ALA A 390 -4.11 7.96 18.07
C ALA A 390 -5.44 7.56 18.76
N ALA A 391 -5.90 8.35 19.75
CA ALA A 391 -7.16 8.15 20.44
C ALA A 391 -8.21 9.14 19.90
N ALA A 392 -9.34 8.63 19.38
CA ALA A 392 -10.43 9.46 18.89
C ALA A 392 -11.02 10.37 20.01
N PRO A 393 -11.53 11.57 19.68
CA PRO A 393 -12.21 12.42 20.65
C PRO A 393 -13.42 11.72 21.28
N VAL A 394 -13.52 11.89 22.59
CA VAL A 394 -14.64 11.51 23.44
C VAL A 394 -15.90 12.29 23.03
N ASP A 395 -16.91 11.61 22.49
CA ASP A 395 -18.37 11.89 22.59
C ASP A 395 -19.14 11.44 21.33
N ALA A 396 -19.27 10.13 21.13
CA ALA A 396 -20.39 9.51 20.41
C ALA A 396 -20.54 8.05 20.86
N GLY A 397 -21.77 7.60 21.12
CA GLY A 397 -22.08 6.21 21.53
C GLY A 397 -21.68 5.14 20.47
N PRO A 398 -21.81 3.84 20.79
CA PRO A 398 -21.00 2.80 20.16
C PRO A 398 -21.40 2.56 18.70
N ALA A 399 -20.40 2.60 17.83
CA ALA A 399 -20.46 2.31 16.40
C ALA A 399 -20.23 0.79 16.12
N PRO A 400 -20.56 0.30 14.91
CA PRO A 400 -20.26 -1.09 14.51
C PRO A 400 -18.75 -1.31 14.51
N GLY A 401 -18.26 -2.33 15.23
CA GLY A 401 -16.81 -2.56 15.45
C GLY A 401 -16.37 -2.73 16.91
N ALA A 402 -17.29 -2.95 17.85
CA ALA A 402 -16.91 -3.30 19.23
C ALA A 402 -16.34 -4.74 19.28
N GLN A 403 -15.05 -4.88 19.59
CA GLN A 403 -14.40 -6.18 19.79
C GLN A 403 -15.03 -6.94 20.97
N PRO A 404 -15.14 -8.28 20.91
CA PRO A 404 -15.75 -9.05 21.99
C PRO A 404 -14.99 -8.89 23.30
N THR A 405 -15.72 -8.61 24.38
CA THR A 405 -15.13 -8.58 25.74
C THR A 405 -14.88 -9.99 26.28
N ASP A 406 -15.54 -11.01 25.72
CA ASP A 406 -15.34 -12.42 26.02
C ASP A 406 -14.41 -13.06 24.98
N CYS A 407 -13.27 -13.60 25.42
CA CYS A 407 -12.30 -14.28 24.55
C CYS A 407 -12.86 -15.51 23.85
N ALA A 408 -13.93 -16.13 24.37
CA ALA A 408 -14.58 -17.28 23.73
C ALA A 408 -15.28 -16.90 22.41
N LEU A 409 -15.58 -15.62 22.19
CA LEU A 409 -16.28 -15.12 20.99
C LEU A 409 -15.32 -14.72 19.86
N VAL A 410 -14.00 -14.90 20.04
CA VAL A 410 -12.99 -14.57 19.03
C VAL A 410 -12.76 -15.78 18.13
N GLU A 411 -13.49 -15.83 17.02
CA GLU A 411 -13.56 -17.00 16.15
C GLU A 411 -12.46 -17.07 15.07
N GLY A 412 -11.79 -15.95 14.76
CA GLY A 412 -10.81 -15.85 13.68
C GLY A 412 -9.68 -14.86 13.93
N PRO A 413 -8.75 -14.71 12.97
CA PRO A 413 -7.68 -13.72 13.04
C PRO A 413 -8.23 -12.31 13.27
N VAL A 414 -7.49 -11.53 14.06
CA VAL A 414 -7.81 -10.14 14.38
C VAL A 414 -6.74 -9.23 13.77
N ALA A 415 -7.15 -8.06 13.29
CA ALA A 415 -6.21 -7.10 12.73
C ALA A 415 -5.30 -6.52 13.83
N GLU A 416 -4.15 -5.95 13.46
CA GLU A 416 -3.26 -5.32 14.45
C GLU A 416 -3.97 -4.19 15.23
N ALA A 417 -4.86 -3.46 14.55
CA ALA A 417 -5.67 -2.40 15.13
C ALA A 417 -6.65 -2.90 16.21
N ASP A 418 -6.98 -4.19 16.19
CA ASP A 418 -7.93 -4.83 17.10
C ASP A 418 -7.25 -5.50 18.30
N VAL A 419 -5.91 -5.44 18.39
CA VAL A 419 -5.15 -5.89 19.56
C VAL A 419 -4.56 -4.73 20.34
N VAL A 420 -4.39 -4.92 21.64
CA VAL A 420 -3.84 -3.93 22.55
C VAL A 420 -2.50 -4.39 23.09
N ARG A 421 -1.62 -3.45 23.37
CA ARG A 421 -0.36 -3.72 24.06
C ARG A 421 -0.60 -3.62 25.56
N THR A 422 -0.29 -4.70 26.27
CA THR A 422 -0.28 -4.75 27.74
C THR A 422 0.80 -3.83 28.30
N SER A 423 0.72 -3.48 29.59
CA SER A 423 1.74 -2.70 30.29
C SER A 423 3.13 -3.36 30.26
N SER A 424 3.17 -4.69 30.09
CA SER A 424 4.39 -5.49 29.92
C SER A 424 4.94 -5.53 28.50
N GLY A 425 4.28 -4.87 27.54
CA GLY A 425 4.69 -4.80 26.15
C GLY A 425 4.21 -5.98 25.29
N ILE A 426 3.44 -6.92 25.82
CA ILE A 426 2.89 -8.06 25.06
C ILE A 426 1.61 -7.61 24.35
N ARG A 427 1.53 -7.77 23.03
CA ARG A 427 0.31 -7.50 22.24
C ARG A 427 -0.66 -8.67 22.37
N VAL A 428 -1.91 -8.45 22.75
CA VAL A 428 -2.96 -9.48 22.85
C VAL A 428 -4.33 -8.89 22.51
N HIS A 429 -5.33 -9.74 22.31
CA HIS A 429 -6.72 -9.28 22.16
C HIS A 429 -7.19 -8.52 23.42
N PRO A 430 -8.03 -7.47 23.29
CA PRO A 430 -8.52 -6.68 24.43
C PRO A 430 -9.11 -7.50 25.57
N CYS A 431 -9.81 -8.59 25.24
CA CYS A 431 -10.40 -9.51 26.22
C CYS A 431 -9.35 -10.15 27.16
N LEU A 432 -8.09 -10.28 26.73
CA LEU A 432 -7.01 -10.96 27.45
C LEU A 432 -6.05 -9.99 28.15
N ALA A 433 -6.02 -8.73 27.73
CA ALA A 433 -5.03 -7.74 28.15
C ALA A 433 -4.96 -7.53 29.67
N GLY A 434 -6.12 -7.33 30.31
CA GLY A 434 -6.18 -7.12 31.76
C GLY A 434 -5.71 -8.34 32.56
N ALA A 435 -5.98 -9.55 32.06
CA ALA A 435 -5.52 -10.79 32.71
C ALA A 435 -4.00 -10.94 32.60
N VAL A 436 -3.41 -10.59 31.45
CA VAL A 436 -1.97 -10.65 31.23
C VAL A 436 -1.22 -9.62 32.07
N ASP A 437 -1.75 -8.39 32.18
CA ASP A 437 -1.17 -7.37 33.06
C ASP A 437 -1.18 -7.79 34.53
N ALA A 438 -2.29 -8.38 34.98
CA ALA A 438 -2.39 -8.89 36.34
C ALA A 438 -1.44 -10.07 36.59
N LEU A 439 -1.27 -10.96 35.59
CA LEU A 439 -0.35 -12.08 35.64
C LEU A 439 1.10 -11.61 35.75
N VAL A 440 1.55 -10.73 34.85
CA VAL A 440 2.94 -10.24 34.84
C VAL A 440 3.24 -9.44 36.10
N THR A 441 2.28 -8.67 36.59
CA THR A 441 2.41 -7.94 37.87
C THR A 441 2.57 -8.89 39.05
N ALA A 442 1.78 -9.97 39.11
CA ALA A 442 1.89 -10.98 40.16
C ALA A 442 3.23 -11.73 40.10
N ALA A 443 3.67 -12.13 38.90
CA ALA A 443 4.96 -12.78 38.71
C ALA A 443 6.12 -11.89 39.20
N ARG A 444 6.09 -10.59 38.86
CA ARG A 444 7.09 -9.63 39.33
C ARG A 444 7.08 -9.48 40.85
N ALA A 445 5.90 -9.47 41.48
CA ALA A 445 5.80 -9.40 42.94
C ALA A 445 6.46 -10.61 43.64
N ASP A 446 6.47 -11.77 42.97
CA ASP A 446 7.14 -12.99 43.43
C ASP A 446 8.61 -13.09 42.97
N GLY A 447 9.16 -12.04 42.37
CA GLY A 447 10.55 -11.98 41.90
C GLY A 447 10.80 -12.69 40.56
N VAL A 448 9.74 -12.96 39.79
CA VAL A 448 9.79 -13.60 38.48
C VAL A 448 9.51 -12.56 37.38
N GLU A 449 10.54 -12.19 36.62
CA GLU A 449 10.36 -11.30 35.47
C GLU A 449 9.89 -12.08 34.24
N LEU A 450 8.69 -11.75 33.77
CA LEU A 450 8.08 -12.30 32.55
C LEU A 450 7.96 -11.22 31.48
N GLY A 451 8.34 -11.57 30.25
CA GLY A 451 8.02 -10.83 29.04
C GLY A 451 7.52 -11.80 27.97
N GLY A 452 7.43 -11.39 26.70
CA GLY A 452 7.05 -12.31 25.63
C GLY A 452 6.50 -11.63 24.39
N GLY A 453 6.11 -12.46 23.42
CA GLY A 453 5.40 -12.04 22.21
C GLY A 453 4.01 -12.66 22.18
N GLY A 454 2.98 -11.88 21.81
CA GLY A 454 1.61 -12.36 21.72
C GLY A 454 1.12 -12.36 20.27
N TRP A 455 0.24 -11.43 19.92
CA TRP A 455 -0.37 -11.32 18.59
C TRP A 455 0.66 -11.30 17.45
N ARG A 456 0.31 -11.97 16.36
CA ARG A 456 1.09 -12.07 15.13
C ARG A 456 0.15 -11.99 13.93
N SER A 457 0.53 -11.26 12.88
CA SER A 457 -0.33 -11.09 11.71
C SER A 457 -0.47 -12.38 10.88
N PRO A 458 -1.53 -12.50 10.06
CA PRO A 458 -1.64 -13.58 9.07
C PRO A 458 -0.45 -13.67 8.12
N GLU A 459 0.11 -12.53 7.71
CA GLU A 459 1.28 -12.46 6.82
C GLU A 459 2.52 -13.01 7.50
N GLN A 460 2.73 -12.67 8.78
CA GLN A 460 3.80 -13.26 9.60
C GLN A 460 3.60 -14.76 9.81
N GLN A 461 2.35 -15.23 9.93
CA GLN A 461 2.03 -16.67 10.00
C GLN A 461 2.33 -17.39 8.69
N ILE A 462 2.04 -16.77 7.53
CA ILE A 462 2.39 -17.27 6.19
C ILE A 462 3.90 -17.32 6.01
N ALA A 463 4.63 -16.27 6.40
CA ALA A 463 6.09 -16.22 6.33
C ALA A 463 6.75 -17.35 7.14
N LEU A 464 6.26 -17.60 8.36
CA LEU A 464 6.75 -18.72 9.18
C LEU A 464 6.47 -20.08 8.54
N ARG A 465 5.32 -20.26 7.88
CA ARG A 465 5.07 -21.51 7.14
C ARG A 465 5.99 -21.66 5.94
N ARG A 466 6.24 -20.60 5.17
CA ARG A 466 7.23 -20.63 4.08
C ARG A 466 8.60 -21.09 4.57
N ALA A 467 9.02 -20.60 5.75
CA ALA A 467 10.29 -20.96 6.36
C ALA A 467 10.31 -22.40 6.93
N HIS A 468 9.27 -22.81 7.67
CA HIS A 468 9.29 -24.06 8.44
C HIS A 468 8.71 -25.27 7.69
N CYS A 469 7.85 -25.01 6.71
CA CYS A 469 7.09 -26.02 5.99
C CYS A 469 7.58 -26.18 4.55
N GLY A 470 8.05 -25.10 3.91
CA GLY A 470 8.44 -25.08 2.50
C GLY A 470 7.73 -23.97 1.72
N PRO A 471 8.20 -23.65 0.50
CA PRO A 471 7.80 -22.42 -0.19
C PRO A 471 6.51 -22.53 -1.01
N SER A 472 5.95 -23.73 -1.22
CA SER A 472 4.76 -23.90 -2.07
C SER A 472 3.46 -23.61 -1.33
N ASP A 473 2.39 -23.27 -2.06
CA ASP A 473 1.07 -23.07 -1.46
C ASP A 473 0.57 -24.30 -0.71
N ALA A 474 0.89 -25.51 -1.20
CA ALA A 474 0.59 -26.75 -0.49
C ALA A 474 1.36 -26.86 0.84
N ASP A 475 2.59 -26.33 0.92
CA ASP A 475 3.36 -26.29 2.16
C ASP A 475 2.78 -25.28 3.16
N ILE A 476 2.20 -24.17 2.67
CA ILE A 476 1.65 -23.07 3.47
C ILE A 476 0.23 -23.37 3.95
N TYR A 477 -0.66 -23.82 3.07
CA TYR A 477 -2.08 -23.94 3.37
C TYR A 477 -2.53 -25.37 3.67
N ASP A 478 -1.84 -26.38 3.10
CA ASP A 478 -2.28 -27.78 3.14
C ASP A 478 -1.44 -28.71 4.02
N LYS A 479 -0.20 -28.34 4.36
CA LYS A 479 0.68 -29.18 5.18
C LYS A 479 0.24 -29.18 6.65
N PRO A 480 0.07 -30.34 7.31
CA PRO A 480 -0.22 -30.39 8.73
C PRO A 480 0.89 -29.72 9.55
N ALA A 481 0.53 -29.01 10.62
CA ALA A 481 1.48 -28.25 11.46
C ALA A 481 2.65 -29.13 11.95
N SER A 482 2.35 -30.35 12.35
CA SER A 482 3.30 -31.36 12.83
C SER A 482 4.32 -31.83 11.78
N ALA A 483 4.12 -31.53 10.50
CA ALA A 483 5.06 -31.84 9.43
C ALA A 483 6.01 -30.68 9.09
N CYS A 484 5.95 -29.57 9.83
CA CYS A 484 6.88 -28.45 9.72
C CYS A 484 7.96 -28.51 10.80
N SER A 485 9.08 -27.83 10.58
CA SER A 485 10.18 -27.76 11.55
C SER A 485 10.59 -26.30 11.81
N PRO A 486 10.28 -25.74 13.00
CA PRO A 486 9.39 -26.27 14.04
C PRO A 486 7.92 -26.37 13.60
N SER A 487 7.10 -27.05 14.43
CA SER A 487 5.65 -27.14 14.20
C SER A 487 5.04 -25.74 14.12
N THR A 488 4.20 -25.50 13.11
CA THR A 488 3.69 -24.15 12.81
C THR A 488 2.22 -24.25 12.40
N ALA A 489 1.33 -23.46 13.03
CA ALA A 489 -0.11 -23.45 12.74
C ALA A 489 -0.45 -22.99 11.31
N ARG A 490 -1.62 -23.34 10.77
CA ARG A 490 -2.03 -22.88 9.43
C ARG A 490 -2.46 -21.42 9.53
N PRO A 491 -2.28 -20.61 8.46
CA PRO A 491 -2.89 -19.29 8.43
C PRO A 491 -4.39 -19.39 8.75
N GLY A 492 -4.89 -18.50 9.60
CA GLY A 492 -6.27 -18.50 10.10
C GLY A 492 -6.52 -19.39 11.33
N SER A 493 -5.62 -20.31 11.65
CA SER A 493 -5.81 -21.28 12.75
C SER A 493 -4.95 -21.00 13.97
N SER A 494 -4.01 -20.06 13.90
CA SER A 494 -3.10 -19.77 15.01
C SER A 494 -3.78 -18.95 16.10
N ARG A 495 -3.57 -19.31 17.36
CA ARG A 495 -4.02 -18.48 18.49
C ARG A 495 -3.28 -17.15 18.56
N HIS A 496 -2.07 -17.06 18.02
CA HIS A 496 -1.37 -15.78 17.88
C HIS A 496 -2.05 -14.85 16.87
N GLU A 497 -2.62 -15.37 15.77
CA GLU A 497 -3.38 -14.56 14.81
C GLU A 497 -4.64 -13.95 15.42
N ARG A 498 -5.13 -14.52 16.53
CA ARG A 498 -6.31 -14.05 17.28
C ARG A 498 -5.96 -13.16 18.47
N GLY A 499 -4.67 -13.01 18.78
CA GLY A 499 -4.20 -12.33 20.00
C GLY A 499 -4.53 -13.10 21.28
N LEU A 500 -4.71 -14.42 21.20
CA LEU A 500 -5.11 -15.29 22.30
C LEU A 500 -4.02 -16.25 22.77
N ALA A 501 -2.79 -16.08 22.27
CA ALA A 501 -1.60 -16.82 22.67
C ALA A 501 -0.44 -15.87 23.00
N ILE A 502 0.45 -16.34 23.86
CA ILE A 502 1.65 -15.66 24.31
C ILE A 502 2.79 -16.68 24.37
N ASP A 503 3.90 -16.33 23.72
CA ASP A 503 5.20 -16.95 23.90
C ASP A 503 5.97 -16.18 24.99
N PHE A 504 5.89 -16.65 26.23
CA PHE A 504 6.55 -16.04 27.38
C PHE A 504 8.08 -16.24 27.34
N THR A 505 8.77 -15.25 27.88
CA THR A 505 10.21 -15.19 28.05
C THR A 505 10.57 -14.81 29.48
N GLY A 506 11.73 -15.26 29.96
CA GLY A 506 12.31 -14.86 31.24
C GLY A 506 13.71 -14.28 31.01
N GLY A 507 13.94 -13.04 31.42
CA GLY A 507 15.21 -12.34 31.16
C GLY A 507 15.53 -12.21 29.65
N GLY A 508 14.50 -12.07 28.81
CA GLY A 508 14.62 -11.92 27.35
C GLY A 508 14.86 -13.22 26.58
N ARG A 509 14.79 -14.39 27.23
CA ARG A 509 14.96 -15.70 26.58
C ARG A 509 13.70 -16.54 26.71
N SER A 510 13.39 -17.36 25.70
CA SER A 510 12.29 -18.32 25.75
C SER A 510 12.37 -19.19 27.00
N LEU A 511 11.23 -19.41 27.65
CA LEU A 511 11.16 -20.25 28.84
C LEU A 511 11.53 -21.70 28.51
N SER A 512 12.16 -22.36 29.47
CA SER A 512 12.39 -23.81 29.43
C SER A 512 11.71 -24.47 30.63
N ALA A 513 11.56 -25.79 30.61
CA ALA A 513 10.93 -26.54 31.71
C ALA A 513 11.64 -26.37 33.07
N GLY A 514 12.91 -25.95 33.07
CA GLY A 514 13.68 -25.64 34.28
C GLY A 514 13.73 -24.17 34.66
N SER A 515 13.06 -23.29 33.90
CA SER A 515 13.08 -21.85 34.16
C SER A 515 12.17 -21.46 35.33
N PRO A 516 12.56 -20.49 36.18
CA PRO A 516 11.69 -19.97 37.24
C PRO A 516 10.36 -19.42 36.70
N GLY A 517 10.40 -18.79 35.52
CA GLY A 517 9.20 -18.29 34.84
C GLY A 517 8.20 -19.39 34.48
N TYR A 518 8.69 -20.51 33.94
CA TYR A 518 7.82 -21.66 33.64
C TYR A 518 7.22 -22.26 34.91
N ALA A 519 8.02 -22.48 35.96
CA ALA A 519 7.54 -23.02 37.22
C ALA A 519 6.44 -22.15 37.85
N TRP A 520 6.61 -20.82 37.81
CA TRP A 520 5.62 -19.88 38.29
C TRP A 520 4.33 -19.91 37.46
N LEU A 521 4.44 -19.92 36.12
CA LEU A 521 3.27 -19.99 35.23
C LEU A 521 2.46 -21.28 35.40
N VAL A 522 3.12 -22.42 35.61
CA VAL A 522 2.45 -23.72 35.88
C VAL A 522 1.52 -23.65 37.09
N GLU A 523 1.88 -22.88 38.11
CA GLU A 523 1.08 -22.75 39.33
C GLU A 523 -0.02 -21.67 39.20
N HIS A 524 0.20 -20.60 38.42
CA HIS A 524 -0.63 -19.39 38.48
C HIS A 524 -1.41 -19.07 37.21
N ALA A 525 -0.94 -19.44 36.01
CA ALA A 525 -1.48 -18.94 34.74
C ALA A 525 -2.96 -19.30 34.50
N ALA A 526 -3.41 -20.44 35.03
CA ALA A 526 -4.81 -20.87 34.93
C ALA A 526 -5.79 -19.89 35.58
N THR A 527 -5.39 -19.21 36.66
CA THR A 527 -6.21 -18.17 37.31
C THR A 527 -6.42 -16.94 36.43
N TYR A 528 -5.56 -16.75 35.43
CA TYR A 528 -5.61 -15.66 34.46
C TYR A 528 -6.14 -16.13 33.09
N GLY A 529 -6.70 -17.34 33.01
CA GLY A 529 -7.30 -17.85 31.79
C GLY A 529 -6.30 -18.32 30.72
N LEU A 530 -5.07 -18.66 31.11
CA LEU A 530 -4.05 -19.20 30.22
C LEU A 530 -3.71 -20.65 30.56
N THR A 531 -3.56 -21.46 29.52
CA THR A 531 -3.20 -22.87 29.56
C THR A 531 -1.95 -23.09 28.70
N ASN A 532 -1.01 -23.91 29.18
CA ASN A 532 0.21 -24.22 28.44
C ASN A 532 -0.08 -25.21 27.30
N LEU A 533 0.58 -25.01 26.16
CA LEU A 533 0.67 -26.02 25.10
C LEU A 533 1.68 -27.11 25.52
N PRO A 534 1.26 -28.39 25.64
CA PRO A 534 2.15 -29.46 26.05
C PRO A 534 3.37 -29.61 25.12
N GLY A 535 4.57 -29.55 25.70
CA GLY A 535 5.83 -29.68 24.97
C GLY A 535 6.50 -28.35 24.63
N GLU A 536 5.82 -27.21 24.83
CA GLU A 536 6.36 -25.87 24.60
C GLU A 536 6.28 -25.04 25.89
N PRO A 537 7.31 -25.08 26.78
CA PRO A 537 7.28 -24.37 28.06
C PRO A 537 7.08 -22.85 27.96
N TRP A 538 7.38 -22.27 26.80
CA TRP A 538 7.18 -20.84 26.52
C TRP A 538 5.76 -20.50 26.04
N HIS A 539 4.99 -21.45 25.49
CA HIS A 539 3.75 -21.14 24.79
C HIS A 539 2.50 -21.33 25.66
N TRP A 540 1.67 -20.29 25.75
CA TRP A 540 0.47 -20.25 26.59
C TRP A 540 -0.67 -19.57 25.85
N SER A 541 -1.85 -20.20 25.82
CA SER A 541 -3.03 -19.67 25.14
C SER A 541 -4.29 -19.91 25.95
N VAL A 542 -5.42 -19.31 25.55
CA VAL A 542 -6.69 -19.45 26.29
C VAL A 542 -7.22 -20.90 26.38
N ASP A 543 -6.72 -21.80 25.52
CA ASP A 543 -7.12 -23.21 25.47
C ASP A 543 -5.95 -24.21 25.39
N GLY A 544 -4.70 -23.72 25.42
CA GLY A 544 -3.51 -24.57 25.37
C GLY A 544 -3.22 -25.17 23.99
N SER A 545 -3.69 -24.51 22.92
CA SER A 545 -3.45 -24.85 21.52
C SER A 545 -2.58 -23.84 20.78
#